data_AF-A0A5D2PCF7-F1
#
_entry.id   AF-A0A5D2PCF7-F1
#
_cell.length_a   1.000
_cell.length_b   1.000
_cell.length_c   1.000
_cell.angle_alpha   90.00
_cell.angle_beta   90.00
_cell.angle_gamma   90.00
#
_symmetry.space_group_name_H-M   'P 1'
#
loop_
_entity.id
_entity.type
_entity.pdbx_description
1 polymer ?
#
loop_
_entity_poly.entity_id
_entity_poly.type
_entity_poly.pdbx_seq_one_letter_code
_entity_poly.pdbx_strand_id
1 'polypeptide(L)'
;MLPLQVNKPSVIFIDEIDALATRRQGIFKETTDHLYNAATQERETTLNQLLIELDGFDTGKGVIFSTATNRRDLLDPALLRQGRFDREVNFHHLNSRSN
;
A
#
# COMPACT_ATOMS: atom_id res chain seq x y z
N MET A 1 -11.72 16.81 -3.51
CA MET A 1 -11.47 15.53 -2.82
C MET A 1 -11.25 15.88 -1.36
N LEU A 2 -12.12 15.43 -0.47
CA LEU A 2 -11.95 15.66 0.96
C LEU A 2 -10.91 14.65 1.45
N PRO A 3 -9.87 15.07 2.21
CA PRO A 3 -8.91 14.14 2.79
C PRO A 3 -9.64 13.07 3.59
N LEU A 4 -9.04 11.89 3.78
CA LEU A 4 -9.56 10.83 4.66
C LEU A 4 -10.09 11.38 6.00
N GLN A 5 -11.40 11.67 6.07
CA GLN A 5 -12.10 12.20 7.23
C GLN A 5 -13.05 11.10 7.71
N VAL A 6 -12.47 10.10 8.37
CA VAL A 6 -13.23 9.07 9.07
C VAL A 6 -13.52 9.58 10.48
N ASN A 7 -14.69 9.25 11.05
CA ASN A 7 -15.09 9.60 12.41
C ASN A 7 -13.91 9.43 13.39
N LYS A 8 -13.50 10.51 14.03
CA LYS A 8 -12.32 10.54 14.91
C LYS A 8 -12.74 10.23 16.35
N PRO A 9 -11.98 9.40 17.09
CA PRO A 9 -10.77 8.67 16.66
C PRO A 9 -11.10 7.38 15.89
N SER A 10 -10.28 7.03 14.89
CA SER A 10 -10.47 5.78 14.12
C SER A 10 -9.15 5.16 13.64
N VAL A 11 -9.21 3.88 13.32
CA VAL A 11 -8.13 3.14 12.65
C VAL A 11 -8.64 2.64 11.31
N ILE A 12 -7.89 2.92 10.25
CA ILE A 12 -8.10 2.34 8.92
C ILE A 12 -7.07 1.24 8.77
N PHE A 13 -7.55 0.01 8.59
CA PHE A 13 -6.70 -1.16 8.37
C PHE A 13 -6.96 -1.77 7.00
N ILE A 14 -5.91 -1.97 6.21
CA ILE A 14 -5.99 -2.68 4.93
C ILE A 14 -5.10 -3.91 4.97
N ASP A 15 -5.73 -5.08 4.88
CA ASP A 15 -5.01 -6.33 4.69
C ASP A 15 -4.68 -6.54 3.21
N GLU A 16 -3.66 -7.34 2.93
CA GLU A 16 -3.19 -7.68 1.57
C GLU A 16 -3.00 -6.46 0.66
N ILE A 17 -2.31 -5.42 1.17
CA ILE A 17 -2.08 -4.17 0.42
C ILE A 17 -1.32 -4.40 -0.90
N ASP A 18 -0.63 -5.53 -1.06
CA ASP A 18 0.00 -5.94 -2.32
C ASP A 18 -1.01 -6.21 -3.45
N ALA A 19 -2.26 -6.54 -3.14
CA ALA A 19 -3.31 -6.71 -4.15
C ALA A 19 -3.56 -5.42 -4.95
N LEU A 20 -3.51 -4.25 -4.30
CA LEU A 20 -3.59 -2.97 -5.01
C LEU A 20 -2.21 -2.39 -5.35
N ALA A 21 -1.21 -2.58 -4.50
CA ALA A 21 0.02 -1.80 -4.53
C ALA A 21 1.25 -2.54 -5.08
N THR A 22 1.06 -3.58 -5.90
CA THR A 22 2.16 -4.28 -6.55
C THR A 22 2.91 -3.37 -7.57
N ARG A 23 4.24 -3.49 -7.59
CA ARG A 23 5.19 -2.84 -8.50
C ARG A 23 4.76 -3.00 -9.94
N ARG A 24 5.02 -1.95 -10.71
CA ARG A 24 4.81 -1.89 -12.17
C ARG A 24 5.77 -2.80 -12.96
N GLN A 25 6.85 -3.29 -12.33
CA GLN A 25 7.87 -4.08 -13.04
C GLN A 25 7.44 -5.53 -13.25
N GLY A 26 7.19 -5.90 -14.51
CA GLY A 26 7.34 -7.28 -14.98
C GLY A 26 6.14 -7.91 -15.69
N ILE A 27 4.92 -7.38 -15.55
CA ILE A 27 3.75 -7.99 -16.23
C ILE A 27 3.75 -7.71 -17.75
N PHE A 28 4.44 -6.65 -18.20
CA PHE A 28 4.36 -6.18 -19.60
C PHE A 28 5.71 -6.05 -20.32
N LYS A 29 6.81 -6.61 -19.79
CA LYS A 29 8.14 -6.37 -20.40
C LYS A 29 8.46 -7.26 -21.63
N GLU A 30 7.62 -8.22 -22.01
CA GLU A 30 7.94 -9.11 -23.14
C GLU A 30 6.83 -9.36 -24.18
N THR A 31 5.63 -8.82 -24.04
CA THR A 31 4.61 -8.96 -25.09
C THR A 31 4.31 -7.61 -25.71
N THR A 32 4.68 -7.49 -26.98
CA THR A 32 4.28 -6.50 -27.97
C THR A 32 2.77 -6.52 -28.20
N ASP A 33 1.96 -6.44 -27.14
CA ASP A 33 0.52 -6.50 -27.23
C ASP A 33 -0.08 -5.20 -26.69
N HIS A 34 -0.89 -4.58 -27.53
CA HIS A 34 -1.74 -3.41 -27.29
C HIS A 34 -2.81 -3.63 -26.20
N LEU A 35 -2.61 -4.62 -25.32
CA LEU A 35 -3.44 -5.01 -24.20
C LEU A 35 -2.90 -4.37 -22.92
N TYR A 36 -2.77 -3.04 -22.93
CA TYR A 36 -2.78 -2.27 -21.69
C TYR A 36 -4.20 -2.40 -21.12
N ASN A 37 -4.44 -3.49 -20.41
CA ASN A 37 -5.77 -3.91 -19.98
C ASN A 37 -6.36 -2.86 -19.03
N ALA A 38 -7.63 -2.49 -19.22
CA ALA A 38 -8.32 -1.49 -18.40
C ALA A 38 -8.19 -1.75 -16.88
N ALA A 39 -8.18 -3.02 -16.47
CA ALA A 39 -7.96 -3.43 -15.08
C ALA A 39 -6.60 -3.02 -14.51
N THR A 40 -5.53 -2.99 -15.33
CA THR A 40 -4.21 -2.53 -14.89
C THR A 40 -4.24 -1.01 -14.66
N GLN A 41 -4.89 -0.28 -15.56
CA GLN A 41 -5.03 1.17 -15.47
C GLN A 41 -5.87 1.61 -14.26
N GLU A 42 -6.95 0.88 -13.97
CA GLU A 42 -7.76 1.11 -12.76
C GLU A 42 -6.93 0.91 -11.49
N ARG A 43 -6.19 -0.21 -11.40
CA ARG A 43 -5.31 -0.47 -10.25
C ARG A 43 -4.25 0.61 -10.08
N GLU A 44 -3.61 1.05 -11.16
CA GLU A 44 -2.64 2.14 -11.13
C GLU A 44 -3.27 3.46 -10.66
N THR A 45 -4.48 3.77 -11.13
CA THR A 45 -5.23 4.95 -10.73
C THR A 45 -5.56 4.92 -9.23
N THR A 46 -6.04 3.78 -8.73
CA THR A 46 -6.33 3.58 -7.31
C THR A 46 -5.07 3.69 -6.45
N LEU A 47 -3.95 3.11 -6.88
CA LEU A 47 -2.68 3.24 -6.17
C LEU A 47 -2.23 4.70 -6.11
N ASN A 48 -2.22 5.41 -7.24
CA ASN A 48 -1.84 6.82 -7.27
C ASN A 48 -2.73 7.67 -6.35
N GLN A 49 -4.03 7.37 -6.33
CA GLN A 49 -4.96 8.05 -5.43
C GLN A 49 -4.66 7.78 -3.95
N LEU A 50 -4.33 6.53 -3.59
CA LEU A 50 -3.87 6.22 -2.24
C LEU A 50 -2.59 6.99 -1.89
N LEU A 51 -1.63 7.09 -2.80
CA LEU A 51 -0.39 7.83 -2.57
C LEU A 51 -0.64 9.32 -2.29
N ILE A 52 -1.56 9.95 -3.02
CA ILE A 52 -1.95 11.35 -2.83
C ILE A 52 -2.58 11.55 -1.44
N GLU A 53 -3.47 10.65 -1.03
CA GLU A 53 -4.09 10.71 0.30
C GLU A 53 -3.06 10.53 1.43
N LEU A 54 -2.08 9.63 1.24
CA LEU A 54 -1.01 9.42 2.21
C LEU A 54 -0.06 10.61 2.31
N ASP A 55 0.30 11.25 1.18
CA ASP A 55 1.15 12.45 1.17
C ASP A 55 0.49 13.64 1.90
N GLY A 56 -0.85 13.68 1.93
CA GLY A 56 -1.64 14.68 2.66
C GLY A 56 -2.15 14.21 4.04
N PHE A 57 -1.75 13.02 4.49
CA PHE A 57 -2.25 12.42 5.72
C PHE A 57 -1.61 13.06 6.95
N ASP A 58 -2.43 13.43 7.93
CA ASP A 58 -1.98 14.04 9.17
C ASP A 58 -2.32 13.12 10.35
N THR A 59 -1.29 12.47 10.89
CA THR A 59 -1.37 11.55 12.02
C THR A 59 -1.83 12.23 13.32
N GLY A 60 -1.73 13.57 13.40
CA GLY A 60 -2.20 14.36 14.54
C GLY A 60 -3.72 14.49 14.63
N LYS A 61 -4.45 14.09 13.58
CA LYS A 61 -5.91 14.22 13.52
C LYS A 61 -6.67 13.03 14.12
N GLY A 62 -6.02 12.13 14.85
CA GLY A 62 -6.70 11.02 15.55
C GLY A 62 -7.16 9.88 14.64
N VAL A 63 -6.58 9.77 13.44
CA VAL A 63 -6.76 8.61 12.55
C VAL A 63 -5.42 7.91 12.42
N ILE A 64 -5.41 6.59 12.60
CA ILE A 64 -4.23 5.75 12.34
C ILE A 64 -4.49 4.96 11.06
N PHE A 65 -3.56 5.01 10.12
CA PHE A 65 -3.58 4.19 8.91
C PHE A 65 -2.55 3.07 9.05
N SER A 66 -2.99 1.82 8.90
CA SER A 66 -2.14 0.64 9.03
C SER A 66 -2.46 -0.36 7.92
N THR A 67 -1.45 -1.05 7.42
CA THR A 67 -1.61 -2.04 6.35
C THR A 67 -0.77 -3.28 6.62
N ALA A 68 -1.18 -4.41 6.03
CA ALA A 68 -0.45 -5.66 6.10
C ALA A 68 -0.19 -6.23 4.70
N THR A 69 0.95 -6.91 4.54
CA THR A 69 1.26 -7.72 3.37
C THR A 69 2.20 -8.85 3.73
N ASN A 70 2.08 -9.96 3.00
CA ASN A 70 3.04 -11.06 3.03
C ASN A 70 4.11 -10.94 1.92
N ARG A 71 3.96 -9.99 0.99
CA ARG A 71 4.78 -9.86 -0.23
C ARG A 71 5.39 -8.47 -0.34
N ARG A 72 6.16 -8.08 0.69
CA ARG A 72 6.81 -6.76 0.76
C ARG A 72 7.69 -6.46 -0.45
N ASP A 73 8.34 -7.48 -1.01
CA ASP A 73 9.19 -7.40 -2.20
C ASP A 73 8.45 -6.90 -3.44
N LEU A 74 7.13 -7.15 -3.50
CA LEU A 74 6.27 -6.72 -4.59
C LEU A 74 5.71 -5.32 -4.43
N LEU A 75 5.80 -4.67 -3.26
CA LEU A 75 5.18 -3.35 -3.07
C LEU A 75 5.86 -2.25 -3.92
N ASP A 76 5.05 -1.36 -4.52
CA ASP A 76 5.54 -0.18 -5.22
C ASP A 76 6.44 0.63 -4.26
N PRO A 77 7.71 0.89 -4.61
CA PRO A 77 8.66 1.59 -3.76
C PRO A 77 8.18 2.97 -3.32
N ALA A 78 7.26 3.57 -4.08
CA ALA A 78 6.66 4.84 -3.73
C ALA A 78 5.93 4.75 -2.38
N LEU A 79 5.30 3.64 -2.02
CA LEU A 79 4.67 3.47 -0.69
C LEU A 79 5.70 3.52 0.45
N LEU A 80 6.92 3.04 0.21
CA LEU A 80 7.98 2.94 1.21
C LEU A 80 8.78 4.25 1.37
N ARG A 81 8.35 5.33 0.70
CA ARG A 81 9.00 6.64 0.84
C ARG A 81 8.58 7.30 2.15
N GLN A 82 9.51 8.07 2.71
CA GLN A 82 9.28 8.86 3.91
C GLN A 82 8.07 9.78 3.71
N GLY A 83 7.21 9.87 4.74
CA GLY A 83 5.99 10.69 4.73
C GLY A 83 4.72 9.94 4.33
N ARG A 84 4.79 8.64 4.02
CA ARG A 84 3.61 7.80 3.70
C ARG A 84 3.33 6.76 4.77
N PHE A 85 4.33 5.95 5.09
CA PHE A 85 4.32 5.08 6.26
C PHE A 85 5.46 5.48 7.20
N ASP A 86 5.11 5.89 8.41
CA ASP A 86 6.09 6.33 9.40
C ASP A 86 6.78 5.16 10.10
N ARG A 87 6.09 4.01 10.16
CA ARG A 87 6.59 2.80 10.81
C ARG A 87 6.37 1.59 9.94
N GLU A 88 7.37 0.72 9.97
CA GLU A 88 7.31 -0.61 9.39
C GLU A 88 7.61 -1.63 10.48
N VAL A 89 6.80 -2.69 10.53
CA VAL A 89 6.96 -3.77 11.50
C VAL A 89 7.06 -5.07 10.73
N ASN A 90 8.18 -5.79 10.90
CA ASN A 90 8.37 -7.10 10.29
C ASN A 90 7.97 -8.18 11.29
N PHE A 91 7.04 -9.03 10.90
CA PHE A 91 6.67 -10.21 11.66
C PHE A 91 7.52 -11.39 11.18
N HIS A 92 8.33 -11.93 12.08
CA HIS A 92 9.06 -13.16 11.84
C HIS A 92 8.26 -14.34 12.37
N HIS A 93 8.46 -15.52 11.76
CA HIS A 93 7.92 -16.75 12.31
C HIS A 93 8.34 -16.87 13.79
N LEU A 94 7.40 -17.26 14.64
CA LEU A 94 7.71 -17.51 16.05
C LEU A 94 8.78 -18.60 16.09
N ASN A 95 9.99 -18.28 16.54
CA ASN A 95 10.96 -19.33 16.84
C ASN A 95 10.33 -20.21 17.92
N SER A 96 10.10 -21.48 17.59
CA SER A 96 9.86 -22.51 18.58
C SER A 96 11.15 -22.62 19.39
N ARG A 97 11.28 -21.80 20.44
CA ARG A 97 12.24 -22.06 21.49
C ARG A 97 11.83 -23.40 22.10
N SER A 98 12.48 -24.44 21.61
CA SER A 98 12.71 -25.66 22.36
C SER A 98 13.33 -25.24 23.68
N ASN A 99 12.61 -25.51 24.77
CA ASN A 99 13.22 -25.65 26.09
C ASN A 99 14.25 -26.78 26.05
#